data_AF-A0A2S8G2J8-F1
#
_entry.id   AF-A0A2S8G2J8-F1
#
_cell.length_a   1.000
_cell.length_b   1.000
_cell.length_c   1.000
_cell.angle_alpha   90.00
_cell.angle_beta   90.00
_cell.angle_gamma   90.00
#
_symmetry.space_group_name_H-M   'P 1'
#
loop_
_entity.id
_entity.type
_entity.pdbx_description
1 polymer ?
#
loop_
_entity_poly.entity_id
_entity_poly.type
_entity_poly.pdbx_seq_one_letter_code
_entity_poly.pdbx_strand_id
1 'polypeptide(L)'
;MVTARRTAFTLVELLVVIAIIGVLIALLLPAVQQAREAARRMTCTNKLKQIGLAIHNHHDTYGQFPSGVRYTPEPDFTSGSWCSTSGTTGTREPWTVKILPFLEENNLYDQFDLNASFTATSNVPGATVNNNLFKLNQSAYQCPSDPASRDEWNSISYYGVQGGGPAADESCSTSSGQRVFYRNGVLHLNSDTGFQDLTDGSTNVFMVGETRYCLTPAGRPDGYHSGWASATKLDSWGTPLVLAATREQINSDPRNGMTNDTLNIMTKLFGSYHPGGCMFLMGDASVHFIPETIDLATYQTLGKIDDGAPTGGLGSL
;
A
#
# COMPACT_ATOMS: atom_id res chain seq x y z
N MET A 1 -71.51 11.82 18.25
CA MET A 1 -70.10 11.76 18.68
C MET A 1 -69.68 10.29 18.61
N VAL A 2 -69.00 9.88 17.53
CA VAL A 2 -68.59 8.47 17.35
C VAL A 2 -67.31 8.28 18.16
N THR A 3 -67.40 7.55 19.28
CA THR A 3 -66.26 7.18 20.10
C THR A 3 -65.47 6.09 19.39
N ALA A 4 -64.28 6.44 18.88
CA ALA A 4 -63.36 5.48 18.31
C ALA A 4 -62.95 4.46 19.39
N ARG A 5 -63.30 3.17 19.18
CA ARG A 5 -62.81 2.06 20.01
C ARG A 5 -61.28 2.05 19.91
N ARG A 6 -60.59 2.34 21.01
CA ARG A 6 -59.14 2.11 21.12
C ARG A 6 -58.90 0.61 21.16
N THR A 7 -58.32 0.06 20.10
CA THR A 7 -57.80 -1.31 20.09
C THR A 7 -56.57 -1.36 21.00
N ALA A 8 -56.68 -2.06 22.13
CA ALA A 8 -55.55 -2.30 23.03
C ALA A 8 -54.67 -3.41 22.44
N PHE A 9 -53.38 -3.15 22.32
CA PHE A 9 -52.40 -4.11 21.84
C PHE A 9 -52.08 -5.12 22.94
N THR A 10 -52.07 -6.42 22.63
CA THR A 10 -51.71 -7.45 23.61
C THR A 10 -50.19 -7.56 23.76
N LEU A 11 -49.72 -7.95 24.95
CA LEU A 11 -48.30 -8.17 25.20
C LEU A 11 -47.69 -9.21 24.25
N VAL A 12 -48.49 -10.21 23.87
CA VAL A 12 -48.07 -11.28 22.95
C VAL A 12 -47.86 -10.73 21.54
N GLU A 13 -48.75 -9.89 21.02
CA GLU A 13 -48.59 -9.26 19.70
C GLU A 13 -47.31 -8.41 19.64
N LEU A 14 -47.00 -7.68 20.70
CA LEU A 14 -45.76 -6.90 20.77
C LEU A 14 -44.53 -7.80 20.76
N LEU A 15 -44.56 -8.88 21.54
CA LEU A 15 -43.46 -9.83 21.64
C LEU A 15 -43.20 -10.56 20.31
N VAL A 16 -44.24 -10.93 19.57
CA VAL A 16 -44.11 -11.55 18.24
C VAL A 16 -43.50 -10.58 17.23
N VAL A 17 -43.93 -9.32 17.23
CA VAL A 17 -43.40 -8.31 16.30
C VAL A 17 -41.92 -8.05 16.56
N ILE A 18 -41.51 -7.87 17.81
CA ILE A 18 -40.08 -7.70 18.13
C ILE A 18 -39.26 -8.96 17.79
N ALA A 19 -39.83 -10.16 17.96
CA ALA A 19 -39.16 -11.40 17.59
C ALA A 19 -38.94 -11.51 16.07
N ILE A 20 -39.95 -11.16 15.27
CA ILE A 20 -39.83 -11.15 13.80
C ILE A 20 -38.82 -10.10 13.34
N ILE A 21 -38.90 -8.87 13.86
CA ILE A 21 -37.93 -7.81 13.54
C ILE A 21 -36.52 -8.23 13.95
N GLY A 22 -36.35 -8.84 15.12
CA GLY A 22 -35.08 -9.36 15.60
C GLY A 22 -34.47 -10.41 14.66
N VAL A 23 -35.28 -11.38 14.20
CA VAL A 23 -34.84 -12.40 13.23
C VAL A 23 -34.50 -11.77 11.88
N LEU A 24 -35.32 -10.85 11.37
CA LEU A 24 -35.04 -10.16 10.11
C LEU A 24 -33.73 -9.37 10.18
N ILE A 25 -33.50 -8.60 11.25
CA ILE A 25 -32.25 -7.84 11.44
C ILE A 25 -31.05 -8.79 11.57
N ALA A 26 -31.18 -9.89 12.32
CA ALA A 26 -30.11 -10.87 12.49
C ALA A 26 -29.70 -11.51 11.16
N LEU A 27 -30.64 -11.74 10.24
CA LEU A 27 -30.37 -12.28 8.91
C LEU A 27 -29.86 -11.21 7.93
N LEU A 28 -30.33 -9.97 8.03
CA LEU A 28 -29.97 -8.89 7.11
C LEU A 28 -28.64 -8.22 7.44
N LEU A 29 -28.27 -8.11 8.72
CA LEU A 29 -27.04 -7.40 9.11
C LEU A 29 -25.77 -8.02 8.52
N PRO A 30 -25.54 -9.36 8.57
CA PRO A 30 -24.37 -9.98 7.94
C PRO A 30 -24.35 -9.74 6.43
N ALA A 31 -25.51 -9.85 5.77
CA ALA A 31 -25.63 -9.65 4.33
C ALA A 31 -25.30 -8.21 3.91
N VAL A 32 -25.78 -7.22 4.66
CA VAL A 32 -25.48 -5.80 4.40
C VAL A 32 -23.98 -5.51 4.57
N GLN A 33 -23.33 -6.11 5.57
CA GLN A 33 -21.88 -5.90 5.76
C GLN A 33 -21.05 -6.56 4.65
N GLN A 34 -21.40 -7.78 4.23
CA GLN A 34 -20.76 -8.45 3.10
C GLN A 34 -20.91 -7.64 1.81
N ALA A 35 -22.11 -7.13 1.54
CA ALA A 35 -22.36 -6.27 0.37
C ALA A 35 -21.54 -4.98 0.41
N ARG A 36 -21.43 -4.33 1.58
CA ARG A 36 -20.60 -3.13 1.75
C ARG A 36 -19.12 -3.42 1.51
N GLU A 37 -18.62 -4.54 2.00
CA GLU A 37 -17.21 -4.90 1.81
C GLU A 37 -16.91 -5.26 0.36
N ALA A 38 -17.81 -5.97 -0.31
CA ALA A 38 -17.69 -6.22 -1.75
C ALA A 38 -17.63 -4.90 -2.54
N ALA A 39 -18.47 -3.92 -2.20
CA ALA A 39 -18.45 -2.59 -2.82
C ALA A 39 -17.11 -1.85 -2.58
N ARG A 40 -16.61 -1.85 -1.34
CA ARG A 40 -15.30 -1.23 -1.03
C ARG A 40 -14.16 -1.90 -1.79
N ARG A 41 -14.16 -3.23 -1.84
CA ARG A 41 -13.18 -4.04 -2.58
C ARG A 41 -13.20 -3.75 -4.08
N MET A 42 -14.39 -3.58 -4.68
CA MET A 42 -14.50 -3.14 -6.08
C MET A 42 -13.86 -1.77 -6.29
N THR A 43 -14.08 -0.82 -5.37
CA THR A 43 -13.44 0.50 -5.44
C THR A 43 -11.91 0.41 -5.32
N CYS A 44 -11.37 -0.36 -4.38
CA CYS A 44 -9.91 -0.52 -4.24
C CYS A 44 -9.31 -1.20 -5.49
N THR A 45 -9.99 -2.21 -6.04
CA THR A 45 -9.62 -2.85 -7.33
C THR A 45 -9.57 -1.83 -8.46
N ASN A 46 -10.57 -0.95 -8.58
CA ASN A 46 -10.60 0.06 -9.65
C ASN A 46 -9.47 1.10 -9.49
N LYS A 47 -9.14 1.49 -8.26
CA LYS A 47 -7.99 2.38 -7.98
C LYS A 47 -6.66 1.74 -8.38
N LEU A 48 -6.46 0.46 -8.03
CA LEU A 48 -5.28 -0.29 -8.48
C LEU A 48 -5.22 -0.41 -10.01
N LYS A 49 -6.35 -0.60 -10.70
CA LYS A 49 -6.39 -0.59 -12.17
C LYS A 49 -6.00 0.77 -12.75
N GLN A 50 -6.45 1.86 -12.15
CA GLN A 50 -6.04 3.22 -12.56
C GLN A 50 -4.54 3.43 -12.35
N ILE A 51 -4.01 2.97 -11.22
CA ILE A 51 -2.56 3.00 -10.94
C ILE A 51 -1.80 2.14 -11.96
N GLY A 52 -2.28 0.94 -12.29
CA GLY A 52 -1.66 0.07 -13.29
C GLY A 52 -1.62 0.70 -14.68
N LEU A 53 -2.73 1.30 -15.11
CA LEU A 53 -2.77 2.05 -16.36
C LEU A 53 -1.78 3.23 -16.34
N ALA A 54 -1.70 3.96 -15.24
CA ALA A 54 -0.77 5.07 -15.09
C ALA A 54 0.71 4.61 -15.14
N ILE A 55 1.04 3.48 -14.51
CA ILE A 55 2.36 2.86 -14.57
C ILE A 55 2.71 2.41 -15.99
N HIS A 56 1.76 1.82 -16.72
CA HIS A 56 1.94 1.41 -18.11
C HIS A 56 2.11 2.61 -19.04
N ASN A 57 1.32 3.68 -18.88
CA ASN A 57 1.48 4.91 -19.65
C ASN A 57 2.83 5.59 -19.38
N HIS A 58 3.33 5.53 -18.14
CA HIS A 58 4.68 5.96 -17.82
C HIS A 58 5.71 5.12 -18.59
N HIS A 59 5.56 3.79 -18.60
CA HIS A 59 6.41 2.90 -19.38
C HIS A 59 6.37 3.24 -20.87
N ASP A 60 5.20 3.44 -21.46
CA ASP A 60 5.05 3.77 -22.89
C ASP A 60 5.73 5.10 -23.25
N THR A 61 5.72 6.07 -22.32
CA THR A 61 6.31 7.39 -22.53
C THR A 61 7.83 7.39 -22.33
N TYR A 62 8.34 6.67 -21.33
CA TYR A 62 9.73 6.75 -20.89
C TYR A 62 10.57 5.49 -21.17
N GLY A 63 9.96 4.42 -21.67
CA GLY A 63 10.61 3.14 -21.96
C GLY A 63 10.92 2.27 -20.74
N GLN A 64 10.45 2.66 -19.56
CA GLN A 64 10.67 1.97 -18.28
C GLN A 64 9.53 2.27 -17.30
N PHE A 65 9.29 1.34 -16.39
CA PHE A 65 8.43 1.57 -15.23
C PHE A 65 8.97 2.70 -14.35
N PRO A 66 8.13 3.36 -13.55
CA PRO A 66 8.62 4.34 -12.60
C PRO A 66 9.54 3.65 -11.59
N SER A 67 10.68 4.27 -11.30
CA SER A 67 11.53 3.87 -10.19
C SER A 67 10.72 3.90 -8.89
N GLY A 68 10.87 2.91 -8.01
CA GLY A 68 10.14 2.87 -6.73
C GLY A 68 10.32 4.16 -5.94
N VAL A 69 11.57 4.56 -5.73
CA VAL A 69 11.93 5.92 -5.33
C VAL A 69 13.25 6.28 -6.01
N ARG A 70 13.39 7.53 -6.45
CA ARG A 70 14.68 8.04 -6.91
C ARG A 70 15.50 8.62 -5.74
N TYR A 71 16.78 8.31 -5.68
CA TYR A 71 17.72 8.84 -4.69
C TYR A 71 19.06 9.15 -5.34
N THR A 72 19.52 10.40 -5.22
CA THR A 72 20.73 10.91 -5.90
C THR A 72 21.63 11.69 -4.93
N PRO A 73 22.91 11.35 -4.76
CA PRO A 73 23.63 10.24 -5.42
C PRO A 73 23.13 8.88 -4.93
N GLU A 74 23.34 7.82 -5.74
CA GLU A 74 23.02 6.44 -5.37
C GLU A 74 23.60 6.10 -3.98
N PRO A 75 22.84 5.45 -3.08
CA PRO A 75 23.37 5.03 -1.80
C PRO A 75 24.47 3.99 -1.98
N ASP A 76 25.62 4.20 -1.34
CA ASP A 76 26.66 3.19 -1.26
C ASP A 76 26.31 2.13 -0.20
N PHE A 77 25.52 1.14 -0.60
CA PHE A 77 25.12 0.01 0.26
C PHE A 77 26.29 -0.85 0.77
N THR A 78 27.49 -0.70 0.20
CA THR A 78 28.68 -1.43 0.69
C THR A 78 29.30 -0.77 1.92
N SER A 79 29.00 0.51 2.16
CA SER A 79 29.53 1.24 3.31
C SER A 79 28.82 0.82 4.60
N GLY A 80 29.55 0.48 5.67
CA GLY A 80 28.93 0.16 6.97
C GLY A 80 28.08 1.29 7.59
N SER A 81 28.10 2.47 6.97
CA SER A 81 27.41 3.68 7.38
C SER A 81 26.24 4.09 6.46
N TRP A 82 25.93 3.33 5.41
CA TRP A 82 24.86 3.65 4.45
C TRP A 82 23.50 3.85 5.11
N CYS A 83 23.28 3.13 6.22
CA CYS A 83 22.09 3.12 7.05
C CYS A 83 22.08 4.21 8.15
N SER A 84 23.16 4.99 8.28
CA SER A 84 23.35 5.96 9.37
C SER A 84 23.81 7.34 8.93
N THR A 85 24.29 7.51 7.69
CA THR A 85 25.05 8.72 7.28
C THR A 85 24.55 9.39 5.99
N SER A 86 23.50 8.88 5.34
CA SER A 86 23.01 9.49 4.11
C SER A 86 21.94 10.54 4.43
N GLY A 87 22.34 11.82 4.49
CA GLY A 87 21.41 12.93 4.68
C GLY A 87 20.26 12.91 3.65
N THR A 88 19.09 13.44 4.02
CA THR A 88 17.90 13.46 3.13
C THR A 88 17.99 14.44 1.98
N THR A 89 19.13 15.09 1.78
CA THR A 89 19.40 16.00 0.66
C THR A 89 19.37 15.29 -0.69
N GLY A 90 19.59 13.98 -0.72
CA GLY A 90 19.57 13.17 -1.93
C GLY A 90 18.22 12.54 -2.30
N THR A 91 17.23 12.59 -1.41
CA THR A 91 15.92 11.97 -1.65
C THR A 91 15.17 12.70 -2.76
N ARG A 92 14.66 11.99 -3.77
CA ARG A 92 13.91 12.54 -4.91
C ARG A 92 12.52 11.91 -4.99
N GLU A 93 11.86 12.04 -6.14
CA GLU A 93 10.46 11.67 -6.31
C GLU A 93 10.19 10.17 -6.07
N PRO A 94 9.12 9.81 -5.33
CA PRO A 94 8.61 8.45 -5.27
C PRO A 94 7.80 8.10 -6.52
N TRP A 95 7.59 6.79 -6.78
CA TRP A 95 6.79 6.30 -7.91
C TRP A 95 5.38 6.91 -7.93
N THR A 96 4.78 7.14 -6.76
CA THR A 96 3.46 7.73 -6.57
C THR A 96 3.36 9.18 -7.07
N VAL A 97 4.44 9.95 -7.01
CA VAL A 97 4.49 11.30 -7.57
C VAL A 97 4.80 11.22 -9.06
N LYS A 98 5.70 10.31 -9.46
CA LYS A 98 6.14 10.13 -10.84
C LYS A 98 5.01 9.77 -11.80
N ILE A 99 3.98 9.08 -11.32
CA ILE A 99 2.82 8.68 -12.14
C ILE A 99 1.64 9.68 -12.13
N LEU A 100 1.70 10.78 -11.36
CA LEU A 100 0.58 11.73 -11.27
C LEU A 100 0.10 12.28 -12.63
N PRO A 101 0.99 12.63 -13.59
CA PRO A 101 0.56 13.07 -14.93
C PRO A 101 -0.36 12.08 -15.64
N PHE A 102 -0.15 10.78 -15.38
CA PHE A 102 -0.91 9.67 -15.96
C PHE A 102 -2.14 9.27 -15.13
N LEU A 103 -2.33 9.89 -13.96
CA LEU A 103 -3.54 9.83 -13.14
C LEU A 103 -4.42 11.08 -13.32
N GLU A 104 -4.20 11.85 -14.39
CA GLU A 104 -4.90 13.12 -14.66
C GLU A 104 -4.62 14.23 -13.61
N GLU A 105 -3.55 14.09 -12.83
CA GLU A 105 -3.18 14.99 -11.73
C GLU A 105 -2.00 15.93 -12.10
N ASN A 106 -1.96 16.40 -13.35
CA ASN A 106 -0.90 17.29 -13.87
C ASN A 106 -0.74 18.56 -13.03
N ASN A 107 -1.85 19.18 -12.62
CA ASN A 107 -1.82 20.39 -11.79
C ASN A 107 -1.18 20.17 -10.42
N LEU A 108 -1.31 18.98 -9.85
CA LEU A 108 -0.63 18.62 -8.59
C LEU A 108 0.85 18.32 -8.85
N TYR A 109 1.15 17.61 -9.94
CA TYR A 109 2.52 17.29 -10.34
C TYR A 109 3.38 18.53 -10.55
N ASP A 110 2.86 19.54 -11.27
CA ASP A 110 3.57 20.78 -11.59
C ASP A 110 3.92 21.63 -10.37
N GLN A 111 3.29 21.37 -9.21
CA GLN A 111 3.61 22.06 -7.96
C GLN A 111 4.83 21.46 -7.25
N PHE A 112 5.22 20.23 -7.54
CA PHE A 112 6.39 19.61 -6.94
C PHE A 112 7.68 20.17 -7.53
N ASP A 113 8.67 20.42 -6.66
CA ASP A 113 10.05 20.65 -7.10
C ASP A 113 10.77 19.31 -7.15
N LEU A 114 10.85 18.72 -8.35
CA LEU A 114 11.47 17.41 -8.58
C LEU A 114 12.98 17.39 -8.33
N ASN A 115 13.64 18.55 -8.32
CA ASN A 115 15.08 18.65 -8.07
C ASN A 115 15.41 18.86 -6.59
N ALA A 116 14.41 19.19 -5.78
CA ALA A 116 14.55 19.37 -4.34
C ALA A 116 14.31 18.07 -3.57
N SER A 117 14.65 18.07 -2.27
CA SER A 117 14.41 16.91 -1.42
C SER A 117 12.92 16.66 -1.21
N PHE A 118 12.50 15.41 -1.35
CA PHE A 118 11.17 14.97 -0.96
C PHE A 118 11.11 14.65 0.53
N THR A 119 9.92 14.82 1.12
CA THR A 119 9.70 14.42 2.51
C THR A 119 9.79 12.91 2.61
N ALA A 120 10.64 12.41 3.50
CA ALA A 120 10.65 11.00 3.82
C ALA A 120 9.48 10.71 4.77
N THR A 121 9.51 11.28 5.96
CA THR A 121 8.46 11.18 6.98
C THR A 121 8.20 12.53 7.60
N SER A 122 7.11 12.64 8.37
CA SER A 122 6.71 13.93 8.97
C SER A 122 7.79 14.59 9.85
N ASN A 123 8.68 13.82 10.46
CA ASN A 123 9.80 14.29 11.27
C ASN A 123 11.11 14.50 10.46
N VAL A 124 11.13 14.09 9.19
CA VAL A 124 12.25 14.27 8.26
C VAL A 124 11.72 14.96 7.00
N PRO A 125 11.36 16.26 7.11
CA PRO A 125 10.77 17.01 6.02
C PRO A 125 11.78 17.23 4.89
N GLY A 126 11.28 17.19 3.64
CA GLY A 126 12.02 17.64 2.47
C GLY A 126 11.99 19.16 2.35
N ALA A 127 12.21 19.66 1.13
CA ALA A 127 12.05 21.08 0.83
C ALA A 127 10.62 21.56 1.14
N THR A 128 10.48 22.81 1.57
CA THR A 128 9.21 23.38 2.05
C THR A 128 8.06 23.17 1.06
N VAL A 129 8.31 23.34 -0.25
CA VAL A 129 7.32 23.13 -1.32
C VAL A 129 6.81 21.68 -1.30
N ASN A 130 7.71 20.71 -1.43
CA ASN A 130 7.37 19.29 -1.44
C ASN A 130 6.74 18.83 -0.12
N ASN A 131 7.21 19.38 1.02
CA ASN A 131 6.66 19.05 2.34
C ASN A 131 5.23 19.57 2.55
N ASN A 132 4.85 20.67 1.90
CA ASN A 132 3.47 21.15 1.94
C ASN A 132 2.55 20.24 1.12
N LEU A 133 3.00 19.79 -0.05
CA LEU A 133 2.24 18.87 -0.91
C LEU A 133 2.14 17.47 -0.30
N PHE A 134 3.18 17.02 0.40
CA PHE A 134 3.19 15.76 1.14
C PHE A 134 2.01 15.62 2.11
N LYS A 135 1.54 16.72 2.70
CA LYS A 135 0.44 16.72 3.68
C LYS A 135 -0.94 16.63 3.04
N LEU A 136 -1.04 16.81 1.73
CA LEU A 136 -2.32 16.73 1.03
C LEU A 136 -2.83 15.30 1.04
N ASN A 137 -4.14 15.14 1.16
CA ASN A 137 -4.78 13.86 0.95
C ASN A 137 -4.83 13.56 -0.57
N GLN A 138 -4.42 12.36 -0.97
CA GLN A 138 -4.59 11.87 -2.34
C GLN A 138 -5.48 10.63 -2.37
N SER A 139 -6.75 10.86 -2.71
CA SER A 139 -7.77 9.82 -2.77
C SER A 139 -7.45 8.70 -3.77
N ALA A 140 -6.67 8.96 -4.82
CA ALA A 140 -6.25 7.93 -5.78
C ALA A 140 -5.49 6.77 -5.09
N TYR A 141 -4.76 7.07 -4.01
CA TYR A 141 -3.93 6.10 -3.29
C TYR A 141 -4.61 5.50 -2.04
N GLN A 142 -5.88 5.79 -1.82
CA GLN A 142 -6.61 5.40 -0.61
C GLN A 142 -7.66 4.33 -0.88
N CYS A 143 -7.57 3.19 -0.20
CA CYS A 143 -8.59 2.15 -0.27
C CYS A 143 -9.71 2.45 0.74
N PRO A 144 -11.00 2.52 0.34
CA PRO A 144 -12.09 2.78 1.30
C PRO A 144 -12.26 1.73 2.41
N SER A 145 -11.65 0.54 2.29
CA SER A 145 -11.60 -0.44 3.38
C SER A 145 -10.55 -0.10 4.44
N ASP A 146 -9.54 0.71 4.10
CA ASP A 146 -8.58 1.26 5.05
C ASP A 146 -9.24 2.40 5.85
N PRO A 147 -9.39 2.27 7.18
CA PRO A 147 -9.99 3.32 7.98
C PRO A 147 -9.17 4.62 7.96
N ALA A 148 -7.85 4.54 7.76
CA ALA A 148 -6.97 5.70 7.64
C ALA A 148 -7.29 6.58 6.41
N SER A 149 -8.03 6.06 5.44
CA SER A 149 -8.48 6.80 4.25
C SER A 149 -9.61 7.79 4.54
N ARG A 150 -10.21 7.74 5.74
CA ARG A 150 -11.41 8.52 6.11
C ARG A 150 -11.09 9.75 6.96
N ASP A 151 -9.86 9.84 7.45
CA ASP A 151 -9.42 10.84 8.44
C ASP A 151 -8.62 11.99 7.83
N GLU A 152 -8.75 12.21 6.50
CA GLU A 152 -8.05 13.25 5.73
C GLU A 152 -6.51 13.21 5.82
N TRP A 153 -5.95 12.10 6.30
CA TRP A 153 -4.51 11.90 6.33
C TRP A 153 -3.96 11.76 4.91
N ASN A 154 -2.68 12.08 4.77
CA ASN A 154 -1.90 11.82 3.56
C ASN A 154 -1.51 10.33 3.43
N SER A 155 -2.29 9.43 4.02
CA SER A 155 -2.04 7.98 4.04
C SER A 155 -2.03 7.38 2.64
N ILE A 156 -1.44 6.19 2.54
CA ILE A 156 -1.35 5.42 1.31
C ILE A 156 -1.66 3.96 1.61
N SER A 157 -2.61 3.42 0.85
CA SER A 157 -3.05 2.02 0.99
C SER A 157 -2.41 1.09 -0.04
N TYR A 158 -1.55 1.60 -0.94
CA TYR A 158 -0.92 0.81 -2.00
C TYR A 158 0.59 1.06 -2.02
N TYR A 159 1.39 0.04 -1.78
CA TYR A 159 2.86 0.13 -1.82
C TYR A 159 3.40 -0.52 -3.08
N GLY A 160 4.49 0.06 -3.60
CA GLY A 160 5.26 -0.57 -4.67
C GLY A 160 5.95 -1.83 -4.17
N VAL A 161 6.01 -2.85 -5.03
CA VAL A 161 6.70 -4.10 -4.75
C VAL A 161 8.17 -3.93 -5.11
N GLN A 162 9.01 -3.78 -4.09
CA GLN A 162 10.47 -3.65 -4.26
C GLN A 162 11.16 -5.01 -4.47
N GLY A 163 10.48 -6.11 -4.17
CA GLY A 163 11.06 -7.43 -4.29
C GLY A 163 10.40 -8.51 -3.46
N GLY A 164 11.03 -9.68 -3.46
CA GLY A 164 10.56 -10.86 -2.75
C GLY A 164 11.70 -11.83 -2.40
N GLY A 165 11.41 -12.74 -1.47
CA GLY A 165 12.35 -13.77 -1.01
C GLY A 165 12.66 -13.73 0.49
N PRO A 166 13.28 -14.79 1.04
CA PRO A 166 13.54 -14.93 2.47
C PRO A 166 14.73 -14.07 2.97
N ALA A 167 15.58 -13.59 2.07
CA ALA A 167 16.73 -12.74 2.37
C ALA A 167 16.58 -11.41 1.62
N ALA A 168 16.75 -10.31 2.33
CA ALA A 168 16.81 -8.98 1.73
C ALA A 168 18.21 -8.75 1.18
N ASP A 169 18.32 -7.93 0.14
CA ASP A 169 19.61 -7.50 -0.40
C ASP A 169 20.36 -6.66 0.63
N GLU A 170 19.65 -5.74 1.28
CA GLU A 170 20.21 -4.85 2.28
C GLU A 170 19.24 -4.65 3.44
N SER A 171 19.75 -4.27 4.61
CA SER A 171 18.88 -3.95 5.73
C SER A 171 19.46 -3.00 6.76
N CYS A 172 18.54 -2.29 7.41
CA CYS A 172 18.78 -1.40 8.52
C CYS A 172 18.23 -2.00 9.81
N SER A 173 19.12 -2.48 10.68
CA SER A 173 18.75 -3.01 11.99
C SER A 173 18.49 -1.88 12.98
N THR A 174 17.31 -1.89 13.61
CA THR A 174 16.91 -0.91 14.63
C THR A 174 16.49 -1.61 15.90
N SER A 175 16.27 -0.86 16.99
CA SER A 175 15.68 -1.42 18.22
C SER A 175 14.25 -1.94 18.02
N SER A 176 13.51 -1.44 17.01
CA SER A 176 12.17 -1.92 16.68
C SER A 176 12.15 -3.07 15.66
N GLY A 177 13.33 -3.49 15.17
CA GLY A 177 13.51 -4.58 14.22
C GLY A 177 14.23 -4.16 12.94
N GLN A 178 14.33 -5.11 12.01
CA GLN A 178 15.02 -4.94 10.73
C GLN A 178 14.10 -4.28 9.69
N ARG A 179 14.60 -3.24 9.01
CA ARG A 179 13.97 -2.60 7.84
C ARG A 179 14.71 -3.08 6.60
N VAL A 180 13.99 -3.61 5.63
CA VAL A 180 14.60 -4.36 4.52
C VAL A 180 14.49 -3.60 3.20
N PHE A 181 15.52 -3.76 2.39
CA PHE A 181 15.60 -3.24 1.03
C PHE A 181 15.84 -4.41 0.08
N TYR A 182 15.04 -4.46 -0.97
CA TYR A 182 15.18 -5.42 -2.06
C TYR A 182 15.44 -4.65 -3.35
N ARG A 183 16.15 -5.29 -4.28
CA ARG A 183 16.49 -4.78 -5.62
C ARG A 183 16.11 -5.77 -6.72
N ASN A 184 15.14 -6.65 -6.45
CA ASN A 184 14.75 -7.73 -7.35
C ASN A 184 13.25 -7.70 -7.74
N GLY A 185 12.50 -6.68 -7.35
CA GLY A 185 11.11 -6.45 -7.78
C GLY A 185 10.99 -5.37 -8.85
N VAL A 186 9.76 -5.01 -9.24
CA VAL A 186 9.55 -4.00 -10.30
C VAL A 186 9.85 -2.59 -9.79
N LEU A 187 9.38 -2.25 -8.58
CA LEU A 187 9.44 -0.90 -8.01
C LEU A 187 10.42 -0.87 -6.83
N HIS A 188 11.72 -1.03 -7.10
CA HIS A 188 12.75 -0.88 -6.07
C HIS A 188 13.42 0.52 -6.11
N LEU A 189 14.29 0.79 -5.13
CA LEU A 189 15.07 2.02 -5.10
C LEU A 189 15.88 2.16 -6.39
N ASN A 190 15.79 3.32 -7.04
CA ASN A 190 16.49 3.66 -8.28
C ASN A 190 16.30 2.63 -9.43
N SER A 191 15.19 1.87 -9.43
CA SER A 191 14.91 0.91 -10.49
C SER A 191 14.69 1.58 -11.86
N ASP A 192 15.17 0.90 -12.90
CA ASP A 192 15.00 1.23 -14.31
C ASP A 192 14.37 0.06 -15.10
N THR A 193 13.59 -0.77 -14.40
CA THR A 193 12.93 -1.96 -14.93
C THR A 193 11.94 -1.65 -16.06
N GLY A 194 11.87 -2.52 -17.06
CA GLY A 194 10.88 -2.49 -18.14
C GLY A 194 10.21 -3.85 -18.38
N PHE A 195 9.33 -3.94 -19.37
CA PHE A 195 8.65 -5.21 -19.69
C PHE A 195 9.63 -6.33 -20.06
N GLN A 196 10.79 -6.00 -20.64
CA GLN A 196 11.82 -6.96 -20.99
C GLN A 196 12.41 -7.68 -19.78
N ASP A 197 12.36 -7.06 -18.61
CA ASP A 197 12.93 -7.62 -17.38
C ASP A 197 11.94 -8.54 -16.66
N LEU A 198 10.67 -8.57 -17.06
CA LEU A 198 9.63 -9.45 -16.51
C LEU A 198 9.71 -10.86 -17.15
N THR A 199 10.86 -11.52 -16.97
CA THR A 199 11.18 -12.79 -17.63
C THR A 199 10.24 -13.95 -17.22
N ASP A 200 9.71 -13.88 -16.00
CA ASP A 200 8.73 -14.84 -15.45
C ASP A 200 7.29 -14.63 -16.00
N GLY A 201 7.12 -13.62 -16.86
CA GLY A 201 5.87 -13.21 -17.48
C GLY A 201 5.17 -12.10 -16.70
N SER A 202 4.65 -11.09 -17.41
CA SER A 202 3.98 -9.93 -16.80
C SER A 202 2.75 -10.30 -15.95
N THR A 203 2.13 -11.45 -16.20
CA THR A 203 1.00 -11.97 -15.41
C THR A 203 1.42 -12.63 -14.08
N ASN A 204 2.72 -12.85 -13.85
CA ASN A 204 3.26 -13.57 -12.69
C ASN A 204 4.18 -12.72 -11.81
N VAL A 205 4.20 -11.40 -12.02
CA VAL A 205 5.02 -10.49 -11.23
C VAL A 205 4.13 -9.43 -10.59
N PHE A 206 4.26 -9.24 -9.28
CA PHE A 206 3.58 -8.17 -8.56
C PHE A 206 4.30 -6.83 -8.78
N MET A 207 3.53 -5.78 -9.06
CA MET A 207 4.03 -4.40 -9.16
C MET A 207 3.65 -3.57 -7.94
N VAL A 208 2.39 -3.63 -7.52
CA VAL A 208 1.84 -2.83 -6.42
C VAL A 208 0.94 -3.72 -5.58
N GLY A 209 1.05 -3.64 -4.26
CA GLY A 209 0.21 -4.40 -3.33
C GLY A 209 -0.47 -3.49 -2.32
N GLU A 210 -1.63 -3.90 -1.83
CA GLU A 210 -2.29 -3.22 -0.73
C GLU A 210 -1.50 -3.34 0.58
N THR A 211 -1.56 -2.27 1.37
CA THR A 211 -0.96 -2.22 2.70
C THR A 211 -1.93 -1.61 3.72
N ARG A 212 -1.92 -2.16 4.93
CA ARG A 212 -2.49 -1.56 6.15
C ARG A 212 -1.42 -1.03 7.11
N TYR A 213 -0.17 -1.08 6.68
CA TYR A 213 1.00 -0.83 7.52
C TYR A 213 1.55 0.59 7.34
N CYS A 214 0.97 1.42 6.48
CA CYS A 214 1.34 2.84 6.38
C CYS A 214 1.12 3.53 7.72
N LEU A 215 2.21 4.04 8.30
CA LEU A 215 2.19 4.62 9.64
C LEU A 215 1.49 5.98 9.62
N THR A 216 0.49 6.14 10.48
CA THR A 216 -0.30 7.37 10.60
C THR A 216 0.07 8.14 11.88
N PRO A 217 -0.37 9.41 12.04
CA PRO A 217 -0.06 10.19 13.23
C PRO A 217 -0.51 9.54 14.54
N ALA A 218 -1.53 8.69 14.50
CA ALA A 218 -2.05 7.97 15.66
C ALA A 218 -1.27 6.67 15.97
N GLY A 219 -0.46 6.17 15.03
CA GLY A 219 0.30 4.94 15.19
C GLY A 219 1.41 5.03 16.25
N ARG A 220 1.85 6.26 16.58
CA ARG A 220 2.88 6.51 17.59
C ARG A 220 2.56 7.73 18.45
N PRO A 221 3.01 7.76 19.73
CA PRO A 221 2.82 8.92 20.60
C PRO A 221 3.50 10.21 20.12
N ASP A 222 4.55 10.11 19.29
CA ASP A 222 5.30 11.25 18.76
C ASP A 222 4.70 11.85 17.48
N GLY A 223 3.58 11.32 16.98
CA GLY A 223 2.92 11.82 15.77
C GLY A 223 3.69 11.54 14.47
N TYR A 224 4.74 10.73 14.53
CA TYR A 224 5.54 10.34 13.37
C TYR A 224 4.68 9.56 12.38
N HIS A 225 4.70 9.95 11.10
CA HIS A 225 3.94 9.29 10.04
C HIS A 225 4.61 9.37 8.66
N SER A 226 4.21 8.47 7.78
CA SER A 226 4.51 8.48 6.34
C SER A 226 3.25 8.81 5.55
N GLY A 227 3.39 9.05 4.25
CA GLY A 227 2.27 9.33 3.37
C GLY A 227 2.54 8.94 1.92
N TRP A 228 1.57 9.22 1.06
CA TRP A 228 1.62 8.81 -0.34
C TRP A 228 2.80 9.43 -1.11
N ALA A 229 3.23 10.65 -0.77
CA ALA A 229 4.40 11.30 -1.33
C ALA A 229 5.66 11.13 -0.47
N SER A 230 5.68 10.14 0.43
CA SER A 230 6.89 9.78 1.18
C SER A 230 7.93 9.20 0.22
N ALA A 231 9.16 9.67 0.36
CA ALA A 231 10.30 9.10 -0.34
C ALA A 231 11.25 8.36 0.62
N THR A 232 12.20 7.60 0.11
CA THR A 232 13.12 6.78 0.91
C THR A 232 13.88 7.61 1.92
N LYS A 233 13.84 7.13 3.16
CA LYS A 233 14.63 7.62 4.28
C LYS A 233 15.96 6.85 4.28
N LEU A 234 17.10 7.54 4.22
CA LEU A 234 18.43 6.91 4.33
C LEU A 234 19.35 7.58 5.36
N ASP A 235 18.76 8.44 6.20
CA ASP A 235 19.42 8.90 7.42
C ASP A 235 19.41 7.78 8.48
N SER A 236 19.51 8.13 9.77
CA SER A 236 19.46 7.15 10.86
C SER A 236 18.25 6.23 10.75
N TRP A 237 18.56 4.95 10.48
CA TRP A 237 17.59 3.87 10.29
C TRP A 237 16.85 3.97 8.96
N GLY A 238 17.57 3.71 7.86
CA GLY A 238 17.00 3.73 6.52
C GLY A 238 15.72 2.90 6.36
N THR A 239 14.77 3.44 5.60
CA THR A 239 13.45 2.85 5.32
C THR A 239 13.02 3.15 3.88
N PRO A 240 12.71 2.12 3.05
CA PRO A 240 12.10 2.31 1.74
C PRO A 240 10.61 2.59 1.91
N LEU A 241 10.27 3.84 2.22
CA LEU A 241 8.89 4.27 2.33
C LEU A 241 8.17 4.10 0.99
N VAL A 242 6.84 3.94 1.05
CA VAL A 242 5.94 3.62 -0.08
C VAL A 242 6.26 2.32 -0.83
N LEU A 243 7.19 1.52 -0.31
CA LEU A 243 7.61 0.24 -0.88
C LEU A 243 7.55 -0.87 0.19
N ALA A 244 7.22 -2.09 -0.25
CA ALA A 244 7.28 -3.30 0.56
C ALA A 244 7.79 -4.48 -0.27
N ALA A 245 8.36 -5.46 0.43
CA ALA A 245 8.74 -6.74 -0.16
C ALA A 245 7.72 -7.82 0.19
N THR A 246 7.56 -8.81 -0.68
CA THR A 246 6.80 -10.04 -0.40
C THR A 246 7.62 -11.00 0.48
N ARG A 247 8.15 -10.52 1.61
CA ARG A 247 9.03 -11.30 2.49
C ARG A 247 8.25 -12.14 3.49
N GLU A 248 7.24 -11.54 4.11
CA GLU A 248 6.40 -12.17 5.15
C GLU A 248 4.98 -12.40 4.63
N GLN A 249 4.33 -13.43 5.17
CA GLN A 249 2.98 -13.84 4.78
C GLN A 249 1.98 -12.70 4.94
N ILE A 250 1.13 -12.44 3.94
CA ILE A 250 0.10 -11.39 3.97
C ILE A 250 -0.65 -11.38 5.32
N ASN A 251 -0.85 -10.19 5.90
CA ASN A 251 -1.55 -9.98 7.18
C ASN A 251 -0.95 -10.68 8.42
N SER A 252 0.23 -11.31 8.33
CA SER A 252 0.80 -12.11 9.44
C SER A 252 1.12 -11.33 10.70
N ASP A 253 1.44 -10.04 10.59
CA ASP A 253 1.58 -9.16 11.76
C ASP A 253 0.22 -8.52 12.11
N PRO A 254 -0.26 -8.67 13.36
CA PRO A 254 -1.53 -8.12 13.81
C PRO A 254 -1.52 -6.60 13.98
N ARG A 255 -0.34 -5.97 14.05
CA ARG A 255 -0.21 -4.52 14.14
C ARG A 255 -0.70 -3.86 12.85
N ASN A 256 -1.11 -2.61 12.97
CA ASN A 256 -1.49 -1.78 11.84
C ASN A 256 -0.95 -0.36 12.03
N GLY A 257 -0.84 0.39 10.93
CA GLY A 257 -0.23 1.72 10.96
C GLY A 257 -1.05 2.79 11.68
N MET A 258 -2.32 2.52 12.01
CA MET A 258 -3.18 3.48 12.71
C MET A 258 -2.94 3.52 14.22
N THR A 259 -2.52 2.40 14.82
CA THR A 259 -2.41 2.26 16.29
C THR A 259 -1.06 1.76 16.76
N ASN A 260 -0.13 1.43 15.85
CA ASN A 260 1.14 0.82 16.18
C ASN A 260 2.29 1.40 15.36
N ASP A 261 3.51 1.31 15.92
CA ASP A 261 4.73 1.50 15.14
C ASP A 261 4.95 0.32 14.20
N THR A 262 4.85 0.59 12.90
CA THR A 262 4.96 -0.39 11.82
C THR A 262 6.22 -0.23 10.98
N LEU A 263 7.17 0.66 11.34
CA LEU A 263 8.30 1.01 10.47
C LEU A 263 9.16 -0.18 10.03
N ASN A 264 9.35 -1.18 10.88
CA ASN A 264 10.08 -2.41 10.50
C ASN A 264 9.21 -3.41 9.74
N ILE A 265 7.89 -3.38 9.93
CA ILE A 265 6.93 -4.31 9.32
C ILE A 265 6.58 -3.88 7.90
N MET A 266 6.33 -2.58 7.72
CA MET A 266 5.80 -2.02 6.47
C MET A 266 6.73 -2.25 5.27
N THR A 267 8.01 -2.55 5.51
CA THR A 267 9.02 -2.79 4.46
C THR A 267 9.03 -4.23 3.94
N LYS A 268 8.43 -5.17 4.67
CA LYS A 268 8.53 -6.62 4.45
C LYS A 268 7.19 -7.33 4.32
N LEU A 269 6.09 -6.59 4.44
CA LEU A 269 4.77 -7.17 4.59
C LEU A 269 3.72 -6.32 3.87
N PHE A 270 2.90 -7.01 3.08
CA PHE A 270 1.67 -6.47 2.51
C PHE A 270 0.47 -6.98 3.32
N GLY A 271 -0.66 -6.30 3.18
CA GLY A 271 -1.86 -6.63 3.93
C GLY A 271 -2.97 -5.65 3.68
N SER A 272 -4.18 -5.99 4.07
CA SER A 272 -5.32 -5.09 3.91
C SER A 272 -6.31 -5.25 5.05
N TYR A 273 -7.35 -4.42 5.01
CA TYR A 273 -8.52 -4.57 5.86
C TYR A 273 -9.61 -5.44 5.21
N HIS A 274 -9.37 -5.96 4.01
CA HIS A 274 -10.25 -6.95 3.40
C HIS A 274 -10.12 -8.29 4.16
N PRO A 275 -11.22 -9.02 4.37
CA PRO A 275 -11.16 -10.35 4.95
C PRO A 275 -10.38 -11.33 4.08
N GLY A 276 -9.38 -11.99 4.66
CA GLY A 276 -8.71 -13.17 4.09
C GLY A 276 -7.62 -12.91 3.05
N GLY A 277 -7.15 -11.68 2.87
CA GLY A 277 -6.10 -11.38 1.89
C GLY A 277 -5.95 -9.89 1.57
N CYS A 278 -5.34 -9.59 0.42
CA CYS A 278 -5.24 -8.23 -0.10
C CYS A 278 -5.14 -8.23 -1.63
N MET A 279 -5.35 -7.07 -2.24
CA MET A 279 -5.21 -6.91 -3.68
C MET A 279 -3.77 -6.65 -4.09
N PHE A 280 -3.40 -7.23 -5.22
CA PHE A 280 -2.16 -6.96 -5.93
C PHE A 280 -2.44 -6.60 -7.38
N LEU A 281 -1.70 -5.63 -7.87
CA LEU A 281 -1.53 -5.29 -9.27
C LEU A 281 -0.38 -6.11 -9.84
N MET A 282 -0.64 -6.82 -10.94
CA MET A 282 0.35 -7.59 -11.68
C MET A 282 1.05 -6.75 -12.75
N GLY A 283 2.18 -7.23 -13.27
CA GLY A 283 2.97 -6.64 -14.36
C GLY A 283 2.17 -6.30 -15.62
N ASP A 284 1.12 -7.06 -15.94
CA ASP A 284 0.21 -6.83 -17.07
C ASP A 284 -0.95 -5.87 -16.76
N ALA A 285 -0.90 -5.18 -15.62
CA ALA A 285 -1.95 -4.31 -15.07
C ALA A 285 -3.27 -5.01 -14.67
N SER A 286 -3.31 -6.34 -14.66
CA SER A 286 -4.40 -7.08 -14.03
C SER A 286 -4.36 -6.94 -12.50
N VAL A 287 -5.52 -7.00 -11.85
CA VAL A 287 -5.63 -6.90 -10.39
C VAL A 287 -6.25 -8.17 -9.83
N HIS A 288 -5.51 -8.81 -8.93
CA HIS A 288 -5.87 -10.08 -8.32
C HIS A 288 -5.96 -9.95 -6.80
N PHE A 289 -6.93 -10.65 -6.23
CA PHE A 289 -6.96 -10.83 -4.79
C PHE A 289 -6.14 -12.05 -4.42
N ILE A 290 -5.14 -11.83 -3.59
CA ILE A 290 -4.24 -12.88 -3.13
C ILE A 290 -4.66 -13.27 -1.72
N PRO A 291 -5.04 -14.55 -1.49
CA PRO A 291 -5.44 -14.99 -0.18
C PRO A 291 -4.25 -14.99 0.77
N GLU A 292 -4.48 -14.69 2.05
CA GLU A 292 -3.44 -14.74 3.08
C GLU A 292 -2.93 -16.16 3.36
N THR A 293 -3.58 -17.18 2.79
CA THR A 293 -3.19 -18.59 2.83
C THR A 293 -2.32 -19.02 1.65
N ILE A 294 -1.94 -18.12 0.74
CA ILE A 294 -1.00 -18.43 -0.36
C ILE A 294 0.28 -19.04 0.21
N ASP A 295 0.85 -20.02 -0.48
CA ASP A 295 2.16 -20.57 -0.09
C ASP A 295 3.23 -19.46 -0.09
N LEU A 296 4.00 -19.39 1.00
CA LEU A 296 4.93 -18.29 1.23
C LEU A 296 6.05 -18.26 0.18
N ALA A 297 6.53 -19.42 -0.27
CA ALA A 297 7.58 -19.48 -1.28
C ALA A 297 7.06 -18.97 -2.63
N THR A 298 5.86 -19.38 -3.02
CA THR A 298 5.18 -18.88 -4.22
C THR A 298 4.96 -17.37 -4.16
N TYR A 299 4.46 -16.87 -3.03
CA TYR A 299 4.25 -15.44 -2.81
C TYR A 299 5.56 -14.63 -2.86
N GLN A 300 6.64 -15.17 -2.31
CA GLN A 300 7.97 -14.58 -2.39
C GLN A 300 8.48 -14.52 -3.84
N THR A 301 8.28 -15.58 -4.63
CA THR A 301 8.64 -15.62 -6.06
C THR A 301 7.86 -14.59 -6.87
N LEU A 302 6.55 -14.45 -6.65
CA LEU A 302 5.72 -13.46 -7.39
C LEU A 302 6.16 -12.01 -7.13
N GLY A 303 6.95 -11.72 -6.10
CA GLY A 303 7.53 -10.39 -5.88
C GLY A 303 8.83 -10.11 -6.65
N LYS A 304 9.35 -11.08 -7.41
CA LYS A 304 10.62 -11.01 -8.13
C LYS A 304 10.39 -10.87 -9.65
N ILE A 305 11.33 -10.22 -10.36
CA ILE A 305 11.29 -10.06 -11.83
C ILE A 305 12.10 -11.11 -12.61
N ASP A 306 13.11 -11.69 -11.96
CA ASP A 306 14.07 -12.64 -12.53
C ASP A 306 14.45 -13.66 -11.45
N ASP A 307 13.63 -14.71 -11.27
CA ASP A 307 14.04 -15.83 -10.43
C ASP A 307 14.54 -17.06 -11.20
N GLY A 308 14.42 -17.04 -12.54
CA GLY A 308 14.86 -18.13 -13.41
C GLY A 308 14.18 -19.46 -13.10
N ALA A 309 13.12 -19.47 -12.29
CA ALA A 309 12.36 -20.65 -11.94
C ALA A 309 11.17 -20.81 -12.90
N PRO A 310 10.82 -22.04 -13.31
CA PRO A 310 9.57 -22.25 -14.04
C PRO A 310 8.42 -21.90 -13.09
N THR A 311 7.75 -20.78 -13.33
CA THR A 311 6.64 -20.35 -12.49
C THR A 311 5.51 -21.37 -12.53
N GLY A 312 5.22 -21.99 -11.39
CA GLY A 312 3.86 -22.39 -11.08
C GLY A 312 3.07 -21.09 -10.90
N GLY A 313 2.64 -20.47 -12.00
CA GLY A 313 1.94 -19.19 -11.95
C GLY A 313 0.66 -19.25 -11.12
N LEU A 314 -0.02 -18.11 -10.97
CA LEU A 314 -1.31 -18.01 -10.26
C LEU A 314 -2.38 -19.01 -10.75
N GLY A 315 -2.22 -19.57 -11.96
CA GLY A 315 -3.08 -20.62 -12.52
C GLY A 315 -2.87 -22.04 -11.94
N SER A 316 -1.94 -22.23 -11.00
CA SER A 316 -1.75 -23.50 -10.27
C SER A 316 -2.29 -23.48 -8.84
N LEU A 317 -2.94 -22.39 -8.42
CA LEU A 317 -3.70 -22.25 -7.18
C LEU A 317 -5.20 -22.46 -7.42
#